data_AF-A0A3B6TG53-F1
#
_entry.id   AF-A0A3B6TG53-F1
#
_cell.length_a   1.000
_cell.length_b   1.000
_cell.length_c   1.000
_cell.angle_alpha   90.00
_cell.angle_beta   90.00
_cell.angle_gamma   90.00
#
_symmetry.space_group_name_H-M   'P 1'
#
loop_
_entity.id
_entity.type
_entity.pdbx_description
1 polymer ?
#
loop_
_entity_poly.entity_id
_entity_poly.type
_entity_poly.pdbx_seq_one_letter_code
_entity_poly.pdbx_strand_id
1 'polypeptide(L)'
;MSVKIAAIKECLRWPLQVFGLVAARDNLDHMRNIIFHRSRNNCQTITEEDPYLALTGPSRAIAVSVDPSYVEVSLKVKGATKAEDKDLSDLVFVHRTGLFPSGLYPSRLSTLELAFDHVTRSVEATICVKLIDGSWPTGFGGVITASSSSRDDLKVKLLDSGDDGLPVDANGVIKLSRCVVSVGHVESLNVYVTAGRVDEKQVVESGRATFTAQRAGVSLSELCLGFCSMNVCDTRVFIWIFLKDFFF
;
A
#
# COMPACT_ATOMS: atom_id res chain seq x y z
N MET A 1 1.43 1.39 5.48
CA MET A 1 0.78 0.73 6.60
C MET A 1 0.70 -0.73 6.20
N SER A 2 0.49 -1.64 7.13
CA SER A 2 0.16 -3.03 6.85
C SER A 2 -0.66 -3.51 8.01
N VAL A 3 -1.41 -4.52 7.65
CA VAL A 3 -2.35 -5.19 8.50
C VAL A 3 -2.05 -6.65 8.30
N LYS A 4 -1.49 -7.27 9.32
CA LYS A 4 -1.17 -8.69 9.32
C LYS A 4 -2.13 -9.41 10.25
N ILE A 5 -2.61 -10.56 9.83
CA ILE A 5 -3.35 -11.47 10.70
C ILE A 5 -2.31 -12.32 11.45
N ALA A 6 -1.88 -11.84 12.61
CA ALA A 6 -0.78 -12.44 13.36
C ALA A 6 -1.15 -13.73 14.09
N ALA A 7 -2.42 -13.90 14.45
CA ALA A 7 -2.93 -15.13 15.01
C ALA A 7 -4.41 -15.31 14.67
N ILE A 8 -4.88 -16.56 14.64
CA ILE A 8 -6.28 -16.92 14.46
C ILE A 8 -6.71 -17.85 15.60
N LYS A 9 -8.00 -17.82 15.96
CA LYS A 9 -8.55 -18.77 16.94
C LYS A 9 -8.61 -20.19 16.35
N GLU A 10 -8.55 -21.19 17.23
CA GLU A 10 -8.53 -22.63 16.88
C GLU A 10 -9.71 -23.11 16.01
N CYS A 11 -10.81 -22.36 15.98
CA CYS A 11 -11.98 -22.66 15.15
C CYS A 11 -11.86 -22.21 13.68
N LEU A 12 -10.73 -21.59 13.31
CA LEU A 12 -10.35 -21.21 11.95
C LEU A 12 -9.10 -21.99 11.52
N ARG A 13 -8.94 -22.17 10.21
CA ARG A 13 -7.76 -22.81 9.62
C ARG A 13 -7.32 -22.03 8.40
N TRP A 14 -6.01 -21.92 8.20
CA TRP A 14 -5.44 -21.41 6.97
C TRP A 14 -5.72 -22.37 5.79
N PRO A 15 -5.83 -21.86 4.55
CA PRO A 15 -5.89 -20.44 4.17
C PRO A 15 -7.28 -19.82 4.45
N LEU A 16 -7.31 -18.50 4.66
CA LEU A 16 -8.55 -17.74 4.90
C LEU A 16 -8.94 -16.93 3.66
N GLN A 17 -10.22 -17.00 3.28
CA GLN A 17 -10.80 -16.07 2.31
C GLN A 17 -11.35 -14.83 3.02
N VAL A 18 -10.54 -13.78 3.10
CA VAL A 18 -10.82 -12.56 3.88
C VAL A 18 -11.45 -11.49 3.00
N PHE A 19 -12.50 -10.84 3.51
CA PHE A 19 -13.14 -9.69 2.90
C PHE A 19 -13.58 -8.68 3.97
N GLY A 20 -13.95 -7.46 3.56
CA GLY A 20 -14.34 -6.40 4.47
C GLY A 20 -13.59 -5.10 4.19
N LEU A 21 -13.34 -4.32 5.24
CA LEU A 21 -12.83 -2.96 5.17
C LEU A 21 -11.77 -2.69 6.26
N VAL A 22 -10.72 -1.97 5.87
CA VAL A 22 -9.89 -1.16 6.77
C VAL A 22 -9.92 0.27 6.24
N ALA A 23 -10.27 1.24 7.09
CA ALA A 23 -10.34 2.65 6.71
C ALA A 23 -9.80 3.53 7.83
N ALA A 24 -9.18 4.64 7.46
CA ALA A 24 -8.87 5.71 8.40
C ALA A 24 -9.89 6.85 8.26
N ARG A 25 -10.14 7.54 9.36
CA ARG A 25 -10.83 8.82 9.42
C ARG A 25 -9.90 9.81 10.08
N ASP A 26 -9.46 10.80 9.32
CA ASP A 26 -8.69 11.90 9.86
C ASP A 26 -9.56 13.13 10.15
N ASN A 27 -8.91 14.20 10.57
CA ASN A 27 -9.52 15.46 10.92
C ASN A 27 -9.72 16.41 9.73
N LEU A 28 -9.41 16.00 8.49
CA LEU A 28 -9.60 16.86 7.32
C LEU A 28 -11.07 16.92 6.90
N ASP A 29 -11.70 15.76 6.75
CA ASP A 29 -13.09 15.64 6.28
C ASP A 29 -13.93 14.63 7.09
N HIS A 30 -13.31 13.90 8.04
CA HIS A 30 -13.91 12.82 8.83
C HIS A 30 -14.56 11.69 8.00
N MET A 31 -14.33 11.68 6.69
CA MET A 31 -14.79 10.64 5.78
C MET A 31 -13.86 9.43 5.86
N ARG A 32 -14.38 8.27 5.45
CA ARG A 32 -13.58 7.05 5.37
C ARG A 32 -12.61 7.15 4.21
N ASN A 33 -11.33 7.22 4.54
CA ASN A 33 -10.25 7.01 3.62
C ASN A 33 -9.90 5.52 3.59
N ILE A 34 -10.29 4.85 2.51
CA ILE A 34 -10.26 3.39 2.39
C ILE A 34 -8.83 2.91 2.19
N ILE A 35 -8.35 2.02 3.06
CA ILE A 35 -6.99 1.47 3.01
C ILE A 35 -7.01 0.05 2.43
N PHE A 36 -7.97 -0.75 2.87
CA PHE A 36 -8.26 -2.08 2.33
C PHE A 36 -9.76 -2.21 2.13
N HIS A 37 -10.18 -2.69 0.97
CA HIS A 37 -11.58 -3.05 0.75
C HIS A 37 -11.68 -4.22 -0.22
N ARG A 38 -12.38 -5.27 0.21
CA ARG A 38 -12.68 -6.45 -0.60
C ARG A 38 -14.13 -6.84 -0.36
N SER A 39 -14.86 -7.10 -1.44
CA SER A 39 -16.22 -7.64 -1.33
C SER A 39 -16.17 -9.15 -1.12
N ARG A 40 -17.25 -9.76 -0.65
CA ARG A 40 -17.35 -11.23 -0.49
C ARG A 40 -17.10 -12.02 -1.79
N ASN A 41 -17.39 -11.42 -2.94
CA ASN A 41 -17.18 -12.06 -4.24
C ASN A 41 -15.76 -11.88 -4.77
N ASN A 42 -14.98 -10.97 -4.17
CA ASN A 42 -13.59 -10.69 -4.49
C ASN A 42 -12.78 -10.70 -3.19
N CYS A 43 -12.80 -11.82 -2.46
CA CYS A 43 -11.99 -11.97 -1.25
C CYS A 43 -10.50 -12.02 -1.58
N GLN A 44 -9.66 -11.66 -0.62
CA GLN A 44 -8.24 -12.00 -0.66
C GLN A 44 -8.04 -13.34 0.05
N THR A 45 -7.28 -14.25 -0.54
CA THR A 45 -6.80 -15.46 0.15
C THR A 45 -5.56 -15.10 0.96
N ILE A 46 -5.59 -15.35 2.26
CA ILE A 46 -4.49 -15.13 3.19
C ILE A 46 -3.99 -16.49 3.67
N THR A 47 -2.67 -16.70 3.70
CA THR A 47 -2.06 -17.95 4.17
C THR A 47 -1.23 -17.70 5.42
N GLU A 48 -0.70 -18.76 6.02
CA GLU A 48 0.19 -18.63 7.19
C GLU A 48 1.55 -18.04 6.79
N GLU A 49 2.01 -18.35 5.58
CA GLU A 49 3.27 -17.88 5.00
C GLU A 49 3.18 -16.42 4.52
N ASP A 50 2.00 -15.99 4.04
CA ASP A 50 1.71 -14.60 3.67
C ASP A 50 0.43 -14.09 4.38
N PRO A 51 0.55 -13.70 5.67
CA PRO A 51 -0.58 -13.30 6.50
C PRO A 51 -1.01 -11.82 6.32
N TYR A 52 -0.61 -11.15 5.24
CA TYR A 52 -0.79 -9.70 5.05
C TYR A 52 -1.97 -9.33 4.16
N LEU A 53 -2.72 -8.29 4.56
CA LEU A 53 -3.73 -7.70 3.68
C LEU A 53 -3.08 -6.88 2.57
N ALA A 54 -3.54 -7.08 1.34
CA ALA A 54 -3.13 -6.31 0.16
C ALA A 54 -3.81 -4.94 0.19
N LEU A 55 -3.16 -3.97 0.83
CA LEU A 55 -3.66 -2.61 0.94
C LEU A 55 -3.61 -1.90 -0.42
N THR A 56 -4.74 -1.35 -0.85
CA THR A 56 -4.93 -0.69 -2.16
C THR A 56 -5.16 0.82 -2.03
N GLY A 57 -5.35 1.30 -0.81
CA GLY A 57 -5.35 2.73 -0.51
C GLY A 57 -4.24 3.09 0.49
N PRO A 58 -4.31 4.28 1.09
CA PRO A 58 -5.42 5.23 0.96
C PRO A 58 -5.44 6.00 -0.37
N SER A 59 -6.58 6.62 -0.72
CA SER A 59 -6.74 7.42 -1.95
C SER A 59 -6.23 8.86 -1.80
N ARG A 60 -5.97 9.27 -0.57
CA ARG A 60 -5.31 10.50 -0.14
C ARG A 60 -4.50 10.17 1.10
N ALA A 61 -3.52 10.94 1.48
CA ALA A 61 -2.79 10.63 2.70
C ALA A 61 -3.67 10.92 3.95
N ILE A 62 -3.33 10.28 5.08
CA ILE A 62 -4.14 10.28 6.31
C ILE A 62 -3.57 11.28 7.29
N ALA A 63 -4.27 12.38 7.52
CA ALA A 63 -3.77 13.48 8.33
C ALA A 63 -3.79 13.14 9.81
N VAL A 64 -2.77 13.57 10.55
CA VAL A 64 -2.69 13.32 11.99
C VAL A 64 -2.36 14.61 12.71
N SER A 65 -3.18 14.94 13.70
CA SER A 65 -3.00 16.10 14.57
C SER A 65 -3.16 15.68 16.04
N VAL A 66 -3.23 16.68 16.92
CA VAL A 66 -3.57 16.46 18.34
C VAL A 66 -5.00 15.92 18.48
N ASP A 67 -5.88 16.22 17.52
CA ASP A 67 -7.24 15.74 17.51
C ASP A 67 -7.31 14.24 17.19
N PRO A 68 -8.22 13.49 17.83
CA PRO A 68 -8.42 12.07 17.55
C PRO A 68 -8.79 11.85 16.09
N SER A 69 -7.97 11.04 15.45
CA SER A 69 -8.31 10.35 14.21
C SER A 69 -8.53 8.87 14.53
N TYR A 70 -9.19 8.14 13.64
CA TYR A 70 -9.67 6.79 13.90
C TYR A 70 -9.28 5.85 12.79
N VAL A 71 -8.89 4.63 13.13
CA VAL A 71 -8.83 3.52 12.17
C VAL A 71 -9.93 2.55 12.51
N GLU A 72 -10.75 2.26 11.51
CA GLU A 72 -11.85 1.31 11.55
C GLU A 72 -11.42 0.03 10.82
N VAL A 73 -11.62 -1.11 11.46
CA VAL A 73 -11.38 -2.43 10.89
C VAL A 73 -12.65 -3.25 11.04
N SER A 74 -13.15 -3.78 9.92
CA SER A 74 -14.26 -4.73 9.89
C SER A 74 -13.95 -5.79 8.84
N LEU A 75 -13.43 -6.92 9.29
CA LEU A 75 -12.98 -8.03 8.46
C LEU A 75 -13.80 -9.28 8.74
N LYS A 76 -14.04 -10.06 7.70
CA LYS A 76 -14.79 -11.32 7.75
C LYS A 76 -14.05 -12.41 6.99
N VAL A 77 -14.24 -13.64 7.43
CA VAL A 77 -13.87 -14.84 6.67
C VAL A 77 -15.11 -15.36 5.96
N LYS A 78 -14.97 -15.64 4.67
CA LYS A 78 -16.03 -16.20 3.83
C LYS A 78 -16.31 -17.66 4.20
N GLY A 79 -17.58 -17.95 4.49
CA GLY A 79 -18.11 -19.31 4.61
C GLY A 79 -18.62 -19.85 3.26
N ALA A 80 -19.10 -21.10 3.23
CA ALA A 80 -19.69 -21.65 2.00
C ALA A 80 -20.94 -20.85 1.61
N THR A 81 -21.74 -20.48 2.60
CA THR A 81 -22.89 -19.59 2.46
C THR A 81 -22.68 -18.26 3.19
N LYS A 82 -23.49 -17.23 2.85
CA LYS A 82 -23.44 -15.92 3.56
C LYS A 82 -23.74 -16.05 5.05
N ALA A 83 -24.57 -17.03 5.43
CA ALA A 83 -24.93 -17.28 6.84
C ALA A 83 -23.76 -17.90 7.64
N GLU A 84 -22.79 -18.51 6.96
CA GLU A 84 -21.59 -19.10 7.56
C GLU A 84 -20.40 -18.14 7.59
N ASP A 85 -20.54 -16.93 7.05
CA ASP A 85 -19.49 -15.92 7.13
C ASP A 85 -19.23 -15.57 8.60
N LYS A 86 -17.96 -15.52 9.00
CA LYS A 86 -17.55 -15.26 10.38
C LYS A 86 -16.87 -13.91 10.49
N ASP A 87 -17.17 -13.15 11.52
CA ASP A 87 -16.46 -11.90 11.81
C ASP A 87 -15.04 -12.23 12.30
N LEU A 88 -14.05 -11.86 11.49
CA LEU A 88 -12.64 -12.12 11.75
C LEU A 88 -12.09 -11.12 12.75
N SER A 89 -12.31 -9.84 12.50
CA SER A 89 -11.87 -8.73 13.34
C SER A 89 -12.82 -7.55 13.18
N ASP A 90 -13.12 -6.90 14.29
CA ASP A 90 -13.99 -5.74 14.38
C ASP A 90 -13.39 -4.80 15.44
N LEU A 91 -12.73 -3.74 14.99
CA LEU A 91 -11.94 -2.83 15.83
C LEU A 91 -12.14 -1.38 15.40
N VAL A 92 -12.15 -0.50 16.39
CA VAL A 92 -11.93 0.93 16.18
C VAL A 92 -10.89 1.36 17.19
N PHE A 93 -9.81 1.97 16.72
CA PHE A 93 -8.79 2.53 17.61
C PHE A 93 -8.47 3.96 17.22
N VAL A 94 -8.14 4.74 18.25
CA VAL A 94 -7.83 6.16 18.15
C VAL A 94 -6.35 6.32 17.87
N HIS A 95 -6.02 7.16 16.90
CA HIS A 95 -4.65 7.61 16.65
C HIS A 95 -4.59 9.14 16.76
N ARG A 96 -3.50 9.63 17.35
CA ARG A 96 -3.20 11.06 17.55
C ARG A 96 -1.70 11.25 17.44
N THR A 97 -1.26 12.47 17.17
CA THR A 97 0.17 12.79 17.16
C THR A 97 0.83 12.40 18.48
N GLY A 98 1.92 11.63 18.41
CA GLY A 98 2.65 11.14 19.60
C GLY A 98 2.15 9.81 20.17
N LEU A 99 1.02 9.28 19.69
CA LEU A 99 0.56 7.92 19.98
C LEU A 99 0.91 7.01 18.82
N PHE A 100 1.53 5.86 19.13
CA PHE A 100 1.87 4.83 18.17
C PHE A 100 0.90 3.66 18.31
N PRO A 101 -0.24 3.63 17.59
CA PRO A 101 -1.03 2.42 17.40
C PRO A 101 -0.31 1.23 16.71
N SER A 102 1.02 1.21 16.60
CA SER A 102 1.72 0.02 16.11
C SER A 102 1.70 -1.02 17.23
N GLY A 103 1.16 -2.20 16.97
CA GLY A 103 1.00 -3.24 17.98
C GLY A 103 0.10 -4.39 17.57
N LEU A 104 -0.16 -5.26 18.53
CA LEU A 104 -1.04 -6.41 18.41
C LEU A 104 -2.42 -6.10 19.00
N TYR A 105 -3.45 -6.41 18.22
CA TYR A 105 -4.85 -6.12 18.54
C TYR A 105 -5.68 -7.39 18.44
N PRO A 106 -5.86 -8.12 19.56
CA PRO A 106 -6.80 -9.23 19.62
C PRO A 106 -8.23 -8.73 19.34
N SER A 107 -8.92 -9.37 18.40
CA SER A 107 -10.29 -9.03 18.03
C SER A 107 -11.04 -10.24 17.50
N ARG A 108 -12.23 -10.49 18.03
CA ARG A 108 -13.15 -11.56 17.56
C ARG A 108 -12.44 -12.91 17.40
N LEU A 109 -12.07 -13.30 16.17
CA LEU A 109 -11.47 -14.58 15.83
C LEU A 109 -9.99 -14.51 15.44
N SER A 110 -9.36 -13.33 15.52
CA SER A 110 -7.94 -13.17 15.20
C SER A 110 -7.24 -12.16 16.11
N THR A 111 -5.92 -12.05 15.94
CA THR A 111 -5.12 -10.93 16.43
C THR A 111 -4.54 -10.23 15.21
N LEU A 112 -4.82 -8.93 15.07
CA LEU A 112 -4.22 -8.12 14.01
C LEU A 112 -2.94 -7.48 14.52
N GLU A 113 -1.86 -7.66 13.79
CA GLU A 113 -0.67 -6.85 13.94
C GLU A 113 -0.79 -5.67 12.98
N LEU A 114 -0.81 -4.48 13.56
CA LEU A 114 -0.80 -3.22 12.86
C LEU A 114 0.53 -2.56 13.11
N ALA A 115 1.06 -1.96 12.08
CA ALA A 115 2.14 -1.02 12.19
C ALA A 115 1.89 0.11 11.18
N PHE A 116 2.48 1.25 11.47
CA PHE A 116 2.58 2.41 10.59
C PHE A 116 3.59 3.33 11.27
N ASP A 117 4.00 4.38 10.56
CA ASP A 117 4.86 5.41 11.13
C ASP A 117 4.30 6.78 10.79
N HIS A 118 4.84 7.81 11.43
CA HIS A 118 4.45 9.19 11.15
C HIS A 118 5.50 9.87 10.28
N VAL A 119 5.06 10.67 9.30
CA VAL A 119 5.97 11.62 8.62
C VAL A 119 5.66 13.01 9.12
N THR A 120 6.55 13.53 9.97
CA THR A 120 6.44 14.90 10.45
C THR A 120 6.69 15.87 9.30
N ARG A 121 5.77 16.82 9.08
CA ARG A 121 5.82 17.80 7.98
C ARG A 121 5.99 17.11 6.63
N SER A 122 4.99 16.35 6.20
CA SER A 122 4.99 15.68 4.90
C SER A 122 4.26 16.44 3.81
N VAL A 123 4.45 15.97 2.59
CA VAL A 123 3.65 16.27 1.40
C VAL A 123 3.01 14.98 0.89
N GLU A 124 1.81 15.09 0.33
CA GLU A 124 1.18 14.00 -0.43
C GLU A 124 1.80 13.96 -1.83
N ALA A 125 2.26 12.78 -2.23
CA ALA A 125 2.75 12.50 -3.56
C ALA A 125 1.85 11.45 -4.22
N THR A 126 1.30 11.79 -5.37
CA THR A 126 0.56 10.85 -6.24
C THR A 126 1.46 10.44 -7.39
N ILE A 127 1.80 9.16 -7.42
CA ILE A 127 2.71 8.56 -8.38
C ILE A 127 1.92 7.99 -9.55
N CYS A 128 2.35 8.32 -10.76
CA CYS A 128 1.90 7.64 -11.97
C CYS A 128 3.11 7.21 -12.79
N VAL A 129 3.04 6.03 -13.39
CA VAL A 129 4.12 5.46 -14.19
C VAL A 129 3.58 5.14 -15.56
N LYS A 130 4.29 5.58 -16.59
CA LYS A 130 3.92 5.42 -17.99
C LYS A 130 5.07 4.83 -18.79
N LEU A 131 4.82 3.74 -19.48
CA LEU A 131 5.71 3.19 -20.50
C LEU A 131 5.72 4.15 -21.70
N ILE A 132 6.91 4.62 -22.09
CA ILE A 132 7.07 5.60 -23.17
C ILE A 132 7.78 5.03 -24.40
N ASP A 133 8.64 4.04 -24.21
CA ASP A 133 9.35 3.36 -25.29
C ASP A 133 9.71 1.93 -24.89
N GLY A 134 9.86 1.05 -25.89
CA GLY A 134 10.08 -0.38 -25.69
C GLY A 134 8.83 -1.13 -25.20
N SER A 135 9.04 -2.34 -24.68
CA SER A 135 7.96 -3.23 -24.23
C SER A 135 8.38 -4.02 -23.01
N TRP A 136 7.43 -4.25 -22.09
CA TRP A 136 7.69 -5.14 -20.95
C TRP A 136 7.80 -6.60 -21.43
N PRO A 137 8.88 -7.32 -21.09
CA PRO A 137 9.13 -8.66 -21.62
C PRO A 137 8.12 -9.67 -21.08
N THR A 138 7.76 -10.64 -21.91
CA THR A 138 6.90 -11.76 -21.52
C THR A 138 7.61 -12.66 -20.51
N GLY A 139 6.89 -13.14 -19.49
CA GLY A 139 7.47 -13.99 -18.45
C GLY A 139 8.25 -13.23 -17.37
N PHE A 140 8.06 -11.90 -17.27
CA PHE A 140 8.63 -11.08 -16.21
C PHE A 140 7.55 -10.46 -15.35
N GLY A 141 7.67 -10.66 -14.03
CA GLY A 141 6.92 -9.92 -13.03
C GLY A 141 7.53 -8.53 -12.79
N GLY A 142 6.68 -7.54 -12.60
CA GLY A 142 7.04 -6.16 -12.26
C GLY A 142 6.63 -5.81 -10.85
N VAL A 143 7.59 -5.32 -10.07
CA VAL A 143 7.34 -4.74 -8.74
C VAL A 143 7.72 -3.28 -8.77
N ILE A 144 6.79 -2.41 -8.38
CA ILE A 144 7.02 -0.97 -8.25
C ILE A 144 6.89 -0.62 -6.78
N THR A 145 7.92 0.01 -6.23
CA THR A 145 7.93 0.44 -4.84
C THR A 145 8.34 1.90 -4.68
N ALA A 146 7.94 2.51 -3.58
CA ALA A 146 8.33 3.86 -3.21
C ALA A 146 8.94 3.89 -1.80
N SER A 147 10.00 4.68 -1.61
CA SER A 147 10.59 4.94 -0.30
C SER A 147 10.93 6.42 -0.13
N SER A 148 11.19 6.81 1.11
CA SER A 148 11.85 8.09 1.36
C SER A 148 13.35 7.88 1.45
N SER A 149 14.13 8.87 1.02
CA SER A 149 15.59 8.87 1.11
C SER A 149 16.14 8.63 2.52
N SER A 150 15.42 9.02 3.56
CA SER A 150 15.84 8.79 4.96
C SER A 150 15.60 7.36 5.45
N ARG A 151 14.74 6.60 4.76
CA ARG A 151 14.30 5.24 5.16
C ARG A 151 14.11 4.38 3.93
N ASP A 152 15.21 4.10 3.23
CA ASP A 152 15.22 3.26 2.03
C ASP A 152 15.03 1.77 2.35
N ASP A 153 15.24 1.41 3.61
CA ASP A 153 14.92 0.10 4.20
C ASP A 153 13.42 -0.21 4.17
N LEU A 154 12.57 0.80 4.02
CA LEU A 154 11.13 0.64 4.11
C LEU A 154 10.43 1.16 2.86
N LYS A 155 10.09 0.20 1.99
CA LYS A 155 9.53 0.41 0.67
C LYS A 155 8.03 0.12 0.67
N VAL A 156 7.24 1.09 0.24
CA VAL A 156 5.80 0.90 -0.03
C VAL A 156 5.64 0.26 -1.38
N LYS A 157 5.06 -0.93 -1.42
CA LYS A 157 4.67 -1.59 -2.67
C LYS A 157 3.48 -0.86 -3.29
N LEU A 158 3.71 -0.25 -4.46
CA LEU A 158 2.69 0.43 -5.27
C LEU A 158 2.02 -0.52 -6.25
N LEU A 159 2.80 -1.48 -6.73
CA LEU A 159 2.38 -2.57 -7.61
C LEU A 159 3.27 -3.78 -7.37
N ASP A 160 2.66 -4.95 -7.45
CA ASP A 160 3.34 -6.22 -7.62
C ASP A 160 2.45 -7.04 -8.53
N SER A 161 2.94 -7.29 -9.74
CA SER A 161 2.18 -8.02 -10.75
C SER A 161 2.21 -9.52 -10.54
N GLY A 162 3.07 -10.04 -9.65
CA GLY A 162 3.39 -11.46 -9.62
C GLY A 162 3.68 -11.99 -11.03
N ASP A 163 2.97 -13.07 -11.38
CA ASP A 163 3.17 -13.79 -12.65
C ASP A 163 2.30 -13.26 -13.80
N ASP A 164 1.38 -12.32 -13.52
CA ASP A 164 0.40 -11.82 -14.48
C ASP A 164 0.98 -10.82 -15.50
N GLY A 165 2.28 -10.50 -15.38
CA GLY A 165 2.94 -9.48 -16.18
C GLY A 165 2.49 -8.06 -15.84
N LEU A 166 3.22 -7.07 -16.36
CA LEU A 166 2.97 -5.67 -16.01
C LEU A 166 1.61 -5.18 -16.59
N PRO A 167 0.68 -4.66 -15.77
CA PRO A 167 -0.64 -4.23 -16.22
C PRO A 167 -0.58 -2.84 -16.88
N VAL A 168 -0.29 -2.81 -18.18
CA VAL A 168 -0.21 -1.58 -18.98
C VAL A 168 -1.51 -1.36 -19.76
N ASP A 169 -2.06 -0.15 -19.72
CA ASP A 169 -3.25 0.22 -20.50
C ASP A 169 -2.92 0.61 -21.96
N ALA A 170 -3.94 0.89 -22.76
CA ALA A 170 -3.78 1.26 -24.18
C ALA A 170 -2.99 2.57 -24.40
N ASN A 171 -2.85 3.42 -23.36
CA ASN A 171 -2.09 4.66 -23.40
C ASN A 171 -0.67 4.49 -22.86
N GLY A 172 -0.27 3.29 -22.45
CA GLY A 172 1.02 3.02 -21.81
C GLY A 172 1.05 3.28 -20.30
N VAL A 173 -0.08 3.62 -19.67
CA VAL A 173 -0.12 3.86 -18.22
C VAL A 173 -0.15 2.54 -17.47
N ILE A 174 0.73 2.40 -16.50
CA ILE A 174 0.79 1.24 -15.63
C ILE A 174 -0.25 1.39 -14.53
N LYS A 175 -1.14 0.42 -14.41
CA LYS A 175 -2.17 0.40 -13.37
C LYS A 175 -1.56 -0.01 -12.03
N LEU A 176 -1.28 0.96 -11.17
CA LEU A 176 -0.82 0.71 -9.81
C LEU A 176 -1.95 0.21 -8.90
N SER A 177 -1.62 -0.65 -7.94
CA SER A 177 -2.54 -1.08 -6.89
C SER A 177 -2.85 0.05 -5.91
N ARG A 178 -1.89 0.95 -5.71
CA ARG A 178 -2.02 2.22 -4.97
C ARG A 178 -1.03 3.24 -5.54
N CYS A 179 -1.40 4.52 -5.54
CA CYS A 179 -0.58 5.59 -6.13
C CYS A 179 -0.18 6.69 -5.14
N VAL A 180 -0.77 6.73 -3.94
CA VAL A 180 -0.52 7.79 -2.96
C VAL A 180 0.51 7.37 -1.91
N VAL A 181 1.49 8.24 -1.67
CA VAL A 181 2.50 8.11 -0.60
C VAL A 181 2.75 9.45 0.11
N SER A 182 3.25 9.37 1.34
CA SER A 182 3.63 10.53 2.16
C SER A 182 5.15 10.67 2.20
N VAL A 183 5.67 11.86 1.93
CA VAL A 183 7.12 12.13 1.86
C VAL A 183 7.45 13.33 2.74
N GLY A 184 8.53 13.26 3.53
CA GLY A 184 8.94 14.39 4.37
C GLY A 184 9.28 15.61 3.52
N HIS A 185 8.93 16.81 3.97
CA HIS A 185 9.09 18.07 3.24
C HIS A 185 10.55 18.42 2.87
N VAL A 186 11.53 17.75 3.46
CA VAL A 186 12.97 17.94 3.20
C VAL A 186 13.61 16.65 2.66
N GLU A 187 12.81 15.61 2.44
CA GLU A 187 13.27 14.31 1.97
C GLU A 187 13.07 14.18 0.46
N SER A 188 13.66 13.15 -0.13
CA SER A 188 13.37 12.78 -1.51
C SER A 188 12.53 11.50 -1.54
N LEU A 189 11.57 11.47 -2.47
CA LEU A 189 10.84 10.27 -2.83
C LEU A 189 11.65 9.48 -3.85
N ASN A 190 11.95 8.22 -3.53
CA ASN A 190 12.52 7.28 -4.47
C ASN A 190 11.41 6.36 -4.96
N VAL A 191 11.32 6.17 -6.27
CA VAL A 191 10.45 5.18 -6.90
C VAL A 191 11.34 4.16 -7.60
N TYR A 192 11.19 2.90 -7.23
CA TYR A 192 11.94 1.78 -7.80
C TYR A 192 11.02 0.96 -8.69
N VAL A 193 11.56 0.55 -9.84
CA VAL A 193 10.91 -0.41 -10.73
C VAL A 193 11.87 -1.58 -10.86
N THR A 194 11.42 -2.77 -10.52
CA THR A 194 12.21 -4.01 -10.64
C THR A 194 11.47 -5.01 -11.51
N ALA A 195 12.22 -5.64 -12.41
CA ALA A 195 11.76 -6.75 -13.23
C ALA A 195 12.45 -8.03 -12.78
N GLY A 196 11.65 -9.03 -12.43
CA GLY A 196 12.13 -10.38 -12.11
C GLY A 196 11.54 -11.38 -13.08
N ARG A 197 12.29 -12.42 -13.43
CA ARG A 197 11.76 -13.50 -14.25
C ARG A 197 10.77 -14.32 -13.42
N VAL A 198 9.68 -14.80 -14.00
CA VAL A 198 8.71 -15.61 -13.25
C VAL A 198 9.32 -16.97 -12.88
N ASP A 199 10.12 -17.54 -13.80
CA ASP A 199 10.77 -18.84 -13.63
C ASP A 199 11.90 -18.84 -12.59
N GLU A 200 12.51 -17.67 -12.38
CA GLU A 200 13.68 -17.47 -11.51
C GLU A 200 13.36 -16.27 -10.62
N LYS A 201 13.13 -16.47 -9.31
CA LYS A 201 12.82 -15.41 -8.32
C LYS A 201 13.96 -14.39 -8.10
N GLN A 202 14.79 -14.15 -9.10
CA GLN A 202 15.89 -13.22 -9.12
C GLN A 202 15.49 -11.95 -9.88
N VAL A 203 15.85 -10.80 -9.31
CA VAL A 203 15.73 -9.52 -10.00
C VAL A 203 16.75 -9.50 -11.14
N VAL A 204 16.26 -9.30 -12.36
CA VAL A 204 17.08 -9.25 -13.57
C VAL A 204 17.45 -7.81 -13.89
N GLU A 205 16.51 -6.89 -13.72
CA GLU A 205 16.70 -5.46 -14.01
C GLU A 205 16.05 -4.59 -12.94
N SER A 206 16.67 -3.47 -12.62
CA SER A 206 16.12 -2.50 -11.67
C SER A 206 16.51 -1.07 -12.02
N GLY A 207 15.55 -0.15 -11.86
CA GLY A 207 15.76 1.28 -12.05
C GLY A 207 15.22 2.06 -10.86
N ARG A 208 15.70 3.31 -10.71
CA ARG A 208 15.25 4.24 -9.67
C ARG A 208 15.05 5.62 -10.25
N ALA A 209 13.90 6.22 -9.94
CA ALA A 209 13.63 7.64 -10.09
C ALA A 209 13.64 8.31 -8.71
N THR A 210 14.24 9.49 -8.59
CA THR A 210 14.33 10.23 -7.33
C THR A 210 13.74 11.62 -7.53
N PHE A 211 12.87 12.03 -6.61
CA PHE A 211 12.20 13.30 -6.65
C PHE A 211 12.35 14.03 -5.31
N THR A 212 12.94 15.22 -5.31
CA THR A 212 13.02 16.06 -4.10
C THR A 212 11.64 16.54 -3.71
N ALA A 213 11.19 16.38 -2.46
CA ALA A 213 9.88 16.85 -2.01
C ALA A 213 9.70 18.36 -2.26
N GLN A 214 8.57 18.74 -2.84
CA GLN A 214 8.18 20.13 -3.07
C GLN A 214 6.73 20.32 -2.64
N ARG A 215 6.35 21.55 -2.31
CA ARG A 215 5.02 21.84 -1.77
C ARG A 215 3.91 21.56 -2.77
N ALA A 216 4.11 21.91 -4.04
CA ALA A 216 3.15 21.63 -5.08
C ALA A 216 3.89 21.54 -6.42
N GLY A 217 3.29 20.84 -7.37
CA GLY A 217 3.80 20.75 -8.72
C GLY A 217 3.80 19.32 -9.24
N VAL A 218 4.23 19.18 -10.49
CA VAL A 218 4.44 17.90 -11.14
C VAL A 218 5.92 17.77 -11.42
N SER A 219 6.54 16.70 -10.93
CA SER A 219 7.90 16.33 -11.31
C SER A 219 7.84 15.11 -12.23
N LEU A 220 8.70 15.09 -13.24
CA LEU A 220 8.82 14.00 -14.19
C LEU A 220 10.26 13.50 -14.18
N SER A 221 10.43 12.19 -14.08
CA SER A 221 11.73 11.52 -14.23
C SER A 221 11.57 10.40 -15.22
N GLU A 222 12.52 10.32 -16.15
CA GLU A 222 12.68 9.15 -17.00
C GLU A 222 13.45 8.07 -16.22
N LEU A 223 13.06 6.81 -16.44
CA LEU A 223 13.66 5.62 -15.86
C LEU A 223 13.80 4.59 -16.97
N CYS A 224 15.04 4.18 -17.24
CA CYS A 224 15.33 3.17 -18.25
C CYS A 224 15.63 1.82 -17.58
N LEU A 225 14.98 0.78 -18.07
CA LEU A 225 15.34 -0.62 -17.88
C LEU A 225 15.88 -1.12 -19.21
N GLY A 226 16.77 -2.10 -19.24
CA GLY A 226 17.45 -2.53 -20.48
C GLY A 226 16.53 -2.85 -21.68
N PHE A 227 15.24 -3.11 -21.45
CA PHE A 227 14.22 -3.42 -22.46
C PHE A 227 13.14 -2.34 -22.66
N CYS A 228 13.06 -1.31 -21.80
CA CYS A 228 12.06 -0.24 -21.94
C CYS A 228 12.40 1.05 -21.19
N SER A 229 11.83 2.16 -21.65
CA SER A 229 11.86 3.44 -20.95
C SER A 229 10.50 3.79 -20.36
N MET A 230 10.50 4.32 -19.14
CA MET A 230 9.32 4.72 -18.39
C MET A 230 9.44 6.15 -17.90
N ASN A 231 8.33 6.87 -17.92
CA ASN A 231 8.18 8.13 -17.22
C ASN A 231 7.48 7.88 -15.89
N VAL A 232 8.15 8.26 -14.81
CA VAL A 232 7.55 8.34 -13.48
C VAL A 232 7.19 9.80 -13.24
N CYS A 233 5.91 10.08 -13.02
CA CYS A 233 5.46 11.39 -12.59
C CYS A 233 5.00 11.37 -11.13
N ASP A 234 5.33 12.46 -10.44
CA ASP A 234 4.97 12.74 -9.07
C ASP A 234 4.17 14.04 -9.05
N THR A 235 2.85 13.92 -8.84
CA THR A 235 1.95 15.07 -8.67
C THR A 235 1.76 15.31 -7.18
N ARG A 236 2.09 16.51 -6.73
CA ARG A 236 2.14 16.85 -5.31
C ARG A 236 1.13 17.89 -4.93
N VAL A 237 0.51 17.65 -3.78
CA VAL A 237 -0.35 18.62 -3.11
C VAL A 237 0.16 18.82 -1.70
N PHE A 238 0.41 20.08 -1.32
CA PHE A 238 0.84 20.42 0.03
C PHE A 238 -0.33 20.17 0.97
N ILE A 239 -0.19 19.23 1.88
CA ILE A 239 -1.20 18.97 2.90
C ILE A 239 -0.46 18.77 4.21
N TRP A 240 -0.96 19.41 5.26
CA TRP A 240 -0.30 19.47 6.55
C TRP A 240 -0.40 18.12 7.25
N ILE A 241 0.73 17.40 7.31
CA ILE A 241 1.04 16.24 8.16
C ILE A 241 0.29 14.95 7.76
N PHE A 242 1.02 13.87 7.48
CA PHE A 242 0.44 12.56 7.17
C PHE A 242 1.18 11.37 7.81
N LEU A 243 0.44 10.28 7.99
CA LEU A 243 0.98 8.94 8.23
C LEU A 243 1.90 8.51 7.08
N LYS A 244 3.06 7.94 7.43
CA LYS A 244 3.88 7.16 6.50
C LYS A 244 3.26 5.79 6.41
N ASP A 245 2.99 5.39 5.18
CA ASP A 245 2.79 3.99 4.93
C ASP A 245 4.14 3.28 4.94
N PHE A 246 4.36 2.31 5.85
CA PHE A 246 5.38 1.26 5.62
C PHE A 246 4.80 0.04 4.87
N PHE A 247 5.52 -1.01 4.49
CA PHE A 247 5.90 -2.19 5.29
C PHE A 247 6.92 -3.09 4.58
N PHE A 248 7.50 -3.99 5.38
CA PHE A 248 8.25 -5.20 5.00
C PHE A 248 7.66 -5.95 3.81
#